data_AF-A0A371IPJ0-F1
#
_entry.id   AF-A0A371IPJ0-F1
#
_cell.length_a   1.000
_cell.length_b   1.000
_cell.length_c   1.000
_cell.angle_alpha   90.00
_cell.angle_beta   90.00
_cell.angle_gamma   90.00
#
_symmetry.space_group_name_H-M   'P 1'
#
loop_
_entity.id
_entity.type
_entity.pdbx_description
1 polymer ?
#
loop_
_entity_poly.entity_id
_entity_poly.type
_entity_poly.pdbx_seq_one_letter_code
_entity_poly.pdbx_strand_id
1 'polypeptide(L)' 'MNKDKFNNLDVMEQVEYINSLLENKRSLTSISKDLSIGRSTISERFKKIGYKYNKQLNQYIK' A
#
# COMPACT_ATOMS: atom_id res chain seq x y z
N MET A 1 3.91 2.34 -12.21
CA MET A 1 4.82 2.20 -11.06
C MET A 1 5.50 0.83 -11.14
N ASN A 2 6.76 0.69 -10.73
CA ASN A 2 7.43 -0.61 -10.58
C ASN A 2 8.03 -0.73 -9.16
N LYS A 3 8.58 -1.90 -8.81
CA LYS A 3 9.13 -2.19 -7.48
C LYS A 3 10.13 -1.14 -7.01
N ASP A 4 11.10 -0.80 -7.86
CA ASP A 4 12.21 0.08 -7.49
C ASP A 4 11.74 1.51 -7.30
N LYS A 5 10.91 2.01 -8.23
CA LYS A 5 10.28 3.34 -8.10
C LYS A 5 9.44 3.43 -6.84
N PHE A 6 8.66 2.40 -6.51
CA PHE A 6 7.85 2.37 -5.29
C PHE A 6 8.70 2.35 -4.02
N ASN A 7 9.78 1.56 -3.99
CA ASN A 7 10.66 1.49 -2.82
C ASN A 7 11.48 2.77 -2.59
N ASN A 8 11.69 3.57 -3.64
CA ASN A 8 12.38 4.86 -3.55
C ASN A 8 11.47 6.01 -3.08
N LEU A 9 10.15 5.80 -3.05
CA LEU A 9 9.21 6.77 -2.46
C LEU A 9 9.38 6.82 -0.94
N ASP A 10 9.10 7.98 -0.36
CA ASP A 10 8.93 8.07 1.10
C ASP A 10 7.79 7.16 1.56
N VAL A 11 7.84 6.72 2.82
CA VAL A 11 6.82 5.83 3.37
C VAL A 11 5.41 6.44 3.32
N MET A 12 5.28 7.76 3.43
CA MET A 12 4.01 8.46 3.30
C MET A 12 3.50 8.44 1.86
N GLU A 13 4.39 8.71 0.90
CA GLU A 13 4.08 8.62 -0.54
C GLU A 13 3.70 7.18 -0.95
N GLN A 14 4.33 6.17 -0.34
CA GLN A 14 3.94 4.77 -0.52
C GLN A 14 2.50 4.51 -0.04
N VAL A 15 2.11 5.07 1.11
CA VAL A 15 0.74 4.94 1.63
C VAL A 15 -0.26 5.61 0.70
N GLU A 16 0.01 6.84 0.28
CA GLU A 16 -0.86 7.59 -0.63
C GLU A 16 -1.04 6.87 -1.96
N TYR A 17 0.06 6.36 -2.53
CA TYR A 17 0.02 5.57 -3.76
C TYR A 17 -0.86 4.32 -3.59
N ILE A 18 -0.66 3.53 -2.52
CA ILE A 18 -1.48 2.35 -2.28
C ILE A 18 -2.94 2.71 -2.05
N ASN A 19 -3.24 3.76 -1.27
CA ASN A 19 -4.61 4.20 -1.00
C ASN A 19 -5.32 4.67 -2.28
N SER A 20 -4.64 5.41 -3.16
CA SER A 20 -5.22 5.83 -4.44
C SER A 20 -5.60 4.63 -5.31
N LEU A 21 -4.81 3.55 -5.30
CA LEU A 21 -5.13 2.33 -6.03
C LEU A 21 -6.30 1.57 -5.40
N LEU A 22 -6.34 1.49 -4.08
CA LEU A 22 -7.43 0.82 -3.37
C LEU A 22 -8.77 1.56 -3.56
N GLU A 23 -8.75 2.89 -3.61
CA GLU A 23 -9.93 3.71 -3.92
C GLU A 23 -10.51 3.37 -5.30
N ASN A 24 -9.64 3.03 -6.27
CA ASN A 24 -10.03 2.51 -7.58
C ASN A 24 -10.53 1.04 -7.55
N LYS A 25 -11.10 0.59 -6.43
CA LYS A 25 -11.63 -0.77 -6.18
C LYS A 25 -10.61 -1.90 -6.38
N ARG A 26 -9.31 -1.59 -6.36
CA ARG A 26 -8.29 -2.63 -6.39
C ARG A 26 -8.17 -3.30 -5.03
N SER A 27 -7.73 -4.56 -5.05
CA SER A 27 -7.32 -5.26 -3.83
C SER A 27 -5.82 -5.11 -3.61
N LEU A 28 -5.41 -5.04 -2.34
CA LEU A 28 -3.98 -5.06 -1.96
C LEU A 28 -3.23 -6.27 -2.56
N THR A 29 -3.91 -7.40 -2.73
CA THR A 29 -3.36 -8.59 -3.38
C THR A 29 -3.00 -8.33 -4.85
N SER A 30 -3.86 -7.65 -5.61
CA SER A 30 -3.56 -7.29 -7.00
C SER A 30 -2.41 -6.29 -7.08
N ILE A 31 -2.39 -5.28 -6.21
CA ILE A 31 -1.35 -4.24 -6.20
C ILE A 31 0.02 -4.86 -5.84
N SER A 32 0.03 -5.76 -4.86
CA SER A 32 1.19 -6.54 -4.44
C SER A 32 1.81 -7.34 -5.61
N LYS A 33 0.98 -7.97 -6.45
CA LYS A 33 1.43 -8.68 -7.65
C LYS A 33 2.07 -7.73 -8.66
N ASP A 34 1.41 -6.61 -8.98
CA ASP A 34 1.92 -5.64 -9.95
C ASP A 34 3.25 -5.02 -9.53
N LEU A 35 3.40 -4.75 -8.23
CA LEU A 35 4.64 -4.20 -7.68
C LEU A 35 5.72 -5.26 -7.46
N SER A 36 5.41 -6.56 -7.57
CA SER A 36 6.31 -7.66 -7.16
C SER A 36 6.84 -7.49 -5.73
N ILE A 37 5.96 -7.04 -4.83
CA ILE A 37 6.24 -6.84 -3.40
C ILE A 37 5.24 -7.65 -2.59
N GLY A 38 5.70 -8.40 -1.59
CA GLY A 38 4.83 -9.17 -0.72
C GLY A 38 3.76 -8.31 -0.03
N ARG A 39 2.51 -8.78 -0.02
CA ARG A 39 1.40 -8.11 0.66
C ARG A 39 1.72 -7.79 2.13
N SER A 40 2.33 -8.75 2.83
CA SER A 40 2.78 -8.60 4.22
C SER A 40 3.81 -7.47 4.35
N THR A 41 4.76 -7.35 3.42
CA THR A 41 5.76 -6.28 3.43
C THR A 41 5.12 -4.90 3.36
N ILE A 42 4.11 -4.71 2.50
CA ILE A 42 3.37 -3.44 2.40
C ILE A 42 2.64 -3.15 3.72
N SER A 43 1.89 -4.14 4.22
CA SER A 43 1.14 -4.00 5.48
C SER A 43 2.05 -3.74 6.69
N GLU A 44 3.20 -4.41 6.79
CA GLU A 44 4.15 -4.23 7.89
C GLU A 44 4.82 -2.87 7.87
N ARG A 45 5.20 -2.36 6.69
CA ARG A 45 5.74 -0.99 6.55
C ARG A 45 4.75 0.03 7.08
N PHE A 46 3.49 -0.09 6.67
CA PHE A 46 2.44 0.84 7.07
C PHE A 46 2.10 0.70 8.55
N LYS A 47 2.09 -0.53 9.08
CA LYS A 47 1.91 -0.78 10.52
C LYS A 47 3.00 -0.12 11.37
N LYS A 48 4.27 -0.14 10.93
CA LYS A 48 5.39 0.49 11.66
C LYS A 48 5.24 2.01 11.83
N ILE A 49 4.56 2.67 10.90
CA ILE A 49 4.28 4.11 10.95
C ILE A 49 2.89 4.45 11.50
N GLY A 50 2.18 3.44 12.04
CA GLY A 50 0.89 3.61 12.72
C GLY A 50 -0.34 3.42 11.84
N TYR A 51 -0.19 3.13 10.55
CA TYR A 51 -1.31 2.91 9.66
C TYR A 51 -1.89 1.48 9.79
N LYS A 52 -3.22 1.39 9.74
CA LYS A 52 -3.99 0.15 9.75
C LYS A 52 -4.94 0.11 8.57
N TYR A 53 -5.10 -1.08 8.00
CA TYR A 53 -6.06 -1.28 6.93
C TYR A 53 -7.50 -1.26 7.45
N ASN A 54 -8.30 -0.34 6.95
CA ASN A 54 -9.73 -0.25 7.19
C ASN A 54 -10.49 -0.96 6.05
N LYS A 55 -11.19 -2.05 6.39
CA LYS A 55 -11.96 -2.86 5.43
C LYS A 55 -13.19 -2.13 4.88
N GLN A 56 -13.82 -1.25 5.66
CA GLN A 56 -15.00 -0.50 5.23
C GLN A 56 -14.64 0.56 4.20
N LEU A 57 -13.51 1.26 4.42
CA LEU A 57 -13.01 2.30 3.52
C LEU A 57 -12.14 1.74 2.39
N ASN A 58 -11.76 0.47 2.46
CA ASN A 58 -10.77 -0.16 1.58
C ASN A 58 -9.44 0.62 1.55
N GLN A 59 -8.99 1.19 2.67
CA GLN A 59 -7.84 2.10 2.71
C GLN A 59 -7.01 1.90 3.98
N TYR A 60 -5.74 2.30 3.94
CA TYR A 60 -4.92 2.46 5.14
C TYR A 60 -5.16 3.81 5.78
N ILE A 61 -5.57 3.80 7.05
CA ILE A 61 -5.80 4.99 7.89
C ILE A 61 -4.90 4.94 9.11
N LYS A 62 -4.53 6.10 9.65
CA LYS A 62 -3.77 6.21 10.90
C LYS A 62 -4.71 6.26 12.10
#